data_AF-A0A662CQZ7-F1
#
_entry.id   AF-A0A662CQZ7-F1
#
_cell.length_a   1.000
_cell.length_b   1.000
_cell.length_c   1.000
_cell.angle_alpha   90.00
_cell.angle_beta   90.00
_cell.angle_gamma   90.00
#
_symmetry.space_group_name_H-M   'P 1'
#
loop_
_entity.id
_entity.type
_entity.pdbx_description
1 polymer ?
#
loop_
_entity_poly.entity_id
_entity_poly.type
_entity_poly.pdbx_seq_one_letter_code
_entity_poly.pdbx_strand_id
1 'polypeptide(L)' 'EEKPSAPASPPKKKKKINQMTLEEIEERLKYVQETQGGLDSLYAQHLLQRKAYLLQQKSTAKKSK' A
#
# COMPACT_ATOMS: atom_id res chain seq x y z
N GLU A 1 1.88 -1.19 36.42
CA GLU A 1 2.71 -1.29 35.20
C GLU A 1 1.75 -1.44 34.02
N GLU A 2 1.37 -0.33 33.40
CA GLU A 2 0.39 -0.30 32.29
C GLU A 2 1.15 -0.28 30.96
N LYS A 3 1.19 -1.42 30.26
CA LYS A 3 1.60 -1.49 28.85
C LYS A 3 0.35 -1.25 27.99
N PRO A 4 0.31 -0.23 27.12
CA PRO A 4 -0.90 0.12 26.41
C PRO A 4 -1.19 -0.87 25.28
N SER A 5 -2.43 -1.37 25.31
CA SER A 5 -3.35 -1.49 24.18
C SER A 5 -2.77 -1.99 22.85
N ALA A 6 -2.85 -3.32 22.66
CA ALA A 6 -2.85 -3.92 21.34
C ALA A 6 -4.30 -3.94 20.80
N PRO A 7 -4.64 -3.22 19.71
CA PRO A 7 -5.82 -3.54 18.94
C PRO A 7 -5.36 -4.41 17.76
N ALA A 8 -5.07 -5.69 18.00
CA ALA A 8 -4.76 -6.60 16.91
C ALA A 8 -5.87 -7.65 16.81
N SER A 9 -7.04 -7.20 16.38
CA SER A 9 -8.02 -8.05 15.72
C SER A 9 -7.29 -8.98 14.73
N PRO A 10 -7.69 -10.26 14.59
CA PRO A 10 -7.02 -11.20 13.70
C PRO A 10 -6.85 -10.54 12.32
N PRO A 11 -5.66 -10.63 11.69
CA PRO A 11 -5.30 -9.78 10.56
C PRO A 11 -6.37 -9.94 9.49
N LYS A 12 -7.22 -8.90 9.35
CA LYS A 12 -8.23 -8.81 8.31
C LYS A 12 -7.51 -9.16 7.01
N LYS A 13 -7.93 -10.27 6.40
CA LYS A 13 -7.41 -10.90 5.18
C LYS A 13 -6.47 -9.95 4.43
N LYS A 14 -5.17 -10.28 4.32
CA LYS A 14 -4.17 -9.45 3.62
C LYS A 14 -4.78 -9.00 2.29
N LYS A 15 -5.16 -7.72 2.19
CA LYS A 15 -5.76 -7.19 0.97
C LYS A 15 -4.77 -7.41 -0.17
N LYS A 16 -5.26 -7.96 -1.28
CA LYS A 16 -4.44 -8.07 -2.49
C LYS A 16 -4.03 -6.67 -2.91
N ILE A 17 -2.81 -6.50 -3.41
CA ILE A 17 -2.30 -5.21 -3.91
C ILE A 17 -3.28 -4.61 -4.95
N ASN A 18 -3.88 -5.46 -5.80
CA ASN A 18 -4.87 -5.04 -6.79
C ASN A 18 -6.14 -4.41 -6.19
N GLN A 19 -6.46 -4.68 -4.92
CA GLN A 19 -7.61 -4.10 -4.22
C GLN A 19 -7.23 -2.94 -3.31
N MET A 20 -5.94 -2.57 -3.22
CA MET A 20 -5.51 -1.44 -2.42
C MET A 20 -5.77 -0.10 -3.14
N THR A 21 -6.15 0.91 -2.37
CA THR A 21 -6.22 2.31 -2.84
C THR A 21 -4.83 2.93 -2.89
N LEU A 22 -4.71 4.12 -3.48
CA LEU A 22 -3.44 4.86 -3.52
C LEU A 22 -2.90 5.13 -2.10
N GLU A 23 -3.77 5.49 -1.17
CA GLU A 23 -3.41 5.78 0.22
C GLU A 23 -2.86 4.52 0.91
N GLU A 24 -3.57 3.39 0.79
CA GLU A 24 -3.13 2.11 1.35
C GLU A 24 -1.79 1.66 0.75
N ILE A 25 -1.56 1.90 -0.54
CA ILE A 25 -0.29 1.56 -1.21
C ILE A 25 0.86 2.42 -0.67
N GLU A 26 0.63 3.72 -0.44
CA GLU A 26 1.65 4.63 0.09
C GLU A 26 2.03 4.30 1.54
N GLU A 27 1.04 4.01 2.38
CA GLU A 27 1.29 3.52 3.75
C GLU A 27 2.09 2.22 3.73
N ARG A 28 1.76 1.31 2.80
CA ARG A 28 2.47 0.04 2.68
C ARG A 28 3.90 0.20 2.16
N LEU A 29 4.13 1.11 1.22
CA LEU A 29 5.47 1.44 0.74
C LEU A 29 6.34 2.01 1.86
N LYS A 30 5.80 2.94 2.67
CA LYS A 30 6.51 3.45 3.86
C LYS A 30 6.86 2.33 4.83
N TYR A 31 5.88 1.48 5.16
CA TYR A 31 6.10 0.33 6.02
C TYR A 31 7.18 -0.61 5.49
N VAL A 32 7.16 -0.92 4.18
CA VAL A 32 8.17 -1.79 3.56
C VAL A 32 9.54 -1.14 3.56
N GLN A 33 9.62 0.17 3.30
CA GLN A 33 10.87 0.91 3.36
C GLN A 33 11.49 0.89 4.77
N GLU A 34 10.67 1.08 5.81
CA GLU A 34 11.11 1.09 7.21
C GLU A 34 11.44 -0.30 7.74
N THR A 35 10.66 -1.33 7.38
CA THR A 35 10.78 -2.67 7.96
C THR A 35 11.63 -3.64 7.14
N GLN A 36 11.73 -3.45 5.83
CA GLN A 36 12.50 -4.31 4.92
C GLN A 36 13.76 -3.62 4.40
N GLY A 37 14.01 -2.37 4.82
CA GLY A 37 15.24 -1.64 4.51
C GLY A 37 15.34 -1.17 3.06
N GLY A 38 14.25 -1.17 2.29
CA GLY A 38 14.28 -0.70 0.90
C GLY A 38 13.03 -1.06 0.09
N LEU A 39 13.02 -0.56 -1.16
CA LEU A 39 11.94 -0.80 -2.12
C LEU A 39 12.34 -1.78 -3.24
N ASP A 40 13.45 -2.48 -3.07
CA ASP A 40 13.99 -3.41 -4.08
C ASP A 40 13.28 -4.77 -4.07
N SER A 41 12.56 -5.09 -2.99
CA SER A 41 11.79 -6.33 -2.87
C SER A 41 10.69 -6.42 -3.93
N LEU A 42 10.42 -7.64 -4.43
CA LEU A 42 9.31 -7.92 -5.37
C LEU A 42 7.97 -7.35 -4.86
N TYR A 43 7.75 -7.37 -3.54
CA TYR A 43 6.54 -6.81 -2.96
C TYR A 43 6.45 -5.29 -3.14
N ALA A 44 7.56 -4.57 -2.91
CA ALA A 44 7.64 -3.13 -3.11
C ALA A 44 7.49 -2.75 -4.59
N GLN A 45 8.10 -3.52 -5.49
CA GLN A 45 7.95 -3.33 -6.93
C GLN A 45 6.48 -3.45 -7.37
N HIS A 46 5.76 -4.47 -6.87
CA HIS A 46 4.33 -4.60 -7.15
C HIS A 46 3.50 -3.43 -6.60
N LEU A 47 3.83 -2.90 -5.41
CA LEU A 47 3.17 -1.72 -4.85
C LEU A 47 3.41 -0.48 -5.72
N LEU A 48 4.65 -0.24 -6.17
CA LEU A 48 5.00 0.86 -7.07
C LEU A 48 4.28 0.75 -8.43
N GLN A 49 4.24 -0.44 -9.02
CA GLN A 49 3.51 -0.69 -10.26
C GLN A 49 2.01 -0.39 -10.10
N ARG A 50 1.41 -0.84 -8.99
CA ARG A 50 -0.01 -0.56 -8.72
C ARG A 50 -0.26 0.93 -8.52
N LYS A 51 0.63 1.64 -7.83
CA LYS A 51 0.57 3.10 -7.67
C LYS A 51 0.57 3.81 -9.02
N ALA A 52 1.53 3.47 -9.89
CA ALA A 52 1.64 4.05 -11.22
C ALA A 52 0.38 3.79 -12.07
N TYR A 53 -0.14 2.56 -12.03
CA TYR A 53 -1.39 2.20 -12.72
C TYR A 53 -2.58 3.05 -12.26
N LEU A 54 -2.75 3.23 -10.95
CA LEU A 54 -3.86 4.03 -10.41
C LEU A 54 -3.73 5.52 -10.76
N LEU A 55 -2.50 6.05 -10.82
CA LEU A 55 -2.25 7.42 -11.27
C LEU A 55 -2.58 7.60 -12.76
N GLN A 56 -2.21 6.63 -13.60
CA GLN A 56 -2.55 6.62 -15.02
C GLN A 56 -4.06 6.50 -15.23
N GLN A 57 -4.76 5.65 -14.47
CA GLN A 57 -6.21 5.54 -14.53
C GLN A 57 -6.91 6.85 -14.11
N LYS A 58 -6.38 7.55 -13.10
CA LYS A 58 -6.89 8.86 -12.70
C LYS A 58 -6.70 9.92 -13.78
N SER A 59 -5.60 9.90 -14.53
CA SER A 59 -5.36 10.87 -15.60
C SER A 59 -6.24 10.60 -16.82
N THR A 60 -6.48 9.34 -17.18
CA THR A 60 -7.41 8.98 -18.26
C THR A 60 -8.84 9.35 -17.90
N ALA A 61 -9.29 9.10 -16.67
CA ALA A 61 -10.63 9.45 -16.21
C ALA A 61 -10.89 10.96 -16.16
N LYS A 62 -9.85 11.78 -15.94
CA LYS A 62 -9.95 13.25 -15.96
C LYS A 62 -9.96 13.85 -17.37
N LYS A 63 -9.47 13.13 -18.38
CA LYS A 63 -9.40 13.63 -19.77
C LYS A 63 -10.72 13.47 -20.53
N SER A 64 -11.63 12.65 -20.01
CA SER A 64 -12.94 12.35 -20.60
C SER A 64 -14.11 13.04 -19.90
N LYS A 65 -13.86 14.12 -19.14
CA LYS A 65 -14.86 14.95 -18.49
C LYS A 65 -14.68 16.40 -18.91
#